data_AF-A0A519V392-F1
#
_entry.id   AF-A0A519V392-F1
#
_cell.length_a   1.000
_cell.length_b   1.000
_cell.length_c   1.000
_cell.angle_alpha   90.00
_cell.angle_beta   90.00
_cell.angle_gamma   90.00
#
_symmetry.space_group_name_H-M   'P 1'
#
loop_
_entity.id
_entity.type
_entity.pdbx_description
1 polymer ?
#
loop_
_entity_poly.entity_id
_entity_poly.type
_entity_poly.pdbx_seq_one_letter_code
_entity_poly.pdbx_strand_id
1 'polypeptide(L)'
;MYALVLWVSGAGLRAAAQPASSAPALAPAYGPAVFPLVHQRAAAPLYVDGQDAEVVQVAAEALARDITALTGVTPARRAAGEALARYPVIIGTVGRSRLIDQLAAGGAGNLAQLKGQWETFSISVIDRPLGQPGKALVVAGSDRRGTAYGVFELSRRLGVSPWHWWADVTPRHQDNLYLTAGTQVSAPPTVKYRGIFLNDEDWGLQPWAAQNQDQDIQDIGPHTYARLFELLLRLKANLIWPAMHPSTRAFFHYPGNPRMADRYAILVGTSHAEPMLRNNVDEWQEKTRGPFDYFHNKAAVYSYWEQRVREAAGLEAMYSLGMRGVHDSGM
;
A
#
# COMPACT_ATOMS: atom_id res chain seq x y z
N MET A 1 71.73 5.73 -34.24
CA MET A 1 71.18 5.22 -32.96
C MET A 1 69.90 6.01 -32.69
N TYR A 2 68.74 5.44 -33.02
CA TYR A 2 67.46 6.14 -33.04
C TYR A 2 66.84 6.20 -31.63
N ALA A 3 66.48 7.41 -31.18
CA ALA A 3 65.71 7.61 -29.96
C ALA A 3 64.21 7.58 -30.31
N LEU A 4 63.51 6.56 -29.80
CA LEU A 4 62.06 6.40 -29.91
C LEU A 4 61.40 7.17 -28.76
N VAL A 5 60.67 8.24 -29.07
CA VAL A 5 59.82 8.96 -28.10
C VAL A 5 58.42 8.36 -28.17
N LEU A 6 58.00 7.65 -27.12
CA LEU A 6 56.64 7.12 -26.95
C LEU A 6 55.76 8.18 -26.30
N TRP A 7 54.79 8.70 -27.07
CA TRP A 7 53.66 9.46 -26.54
C TRP A 7 52.60 8.48 -26.02
N VAL A 8 52.32 8.52 -24.71
CA VAL A 8 51.15 7.85 -24.13
C VAL A 8 50.04 8.89 -24.01
N SER A 9 49.05 8.81 -24.91
CA SER A 9 47.81 9.56 -24.81
C SER A 9 46.95 8.96 -23.70
N GLY A 10 46.93 9.61 -22.53
CA GLY A 10 45.98 9.32 -21.46
C GLY A 10 44.58 9.78 -21.86
N ALA A 11 43.78 8.90 -22.46
CA ALA A 11 42.35 9.10 -22.58
C ALA A 11 41.73 8.94 -21.17
N GLY A 12 41.62 10.07 -20.45
CA GLY A 12 40.89 10.12 -19.20
C GLY A 12 39.41 9.83 -19.46
N LEU A 13 38.98 8.60 -19.17
CA LEU A 13 37.58 8.29 -18.93
C LEU A 13 37.13 9.14 -17.74
N ARG A 14 36.54 10.31 -18.03
CA ARG A 14 35.68 10.99 -17.05
C ARG A 14 34.47 10.10 -16.83
N ALA A 15 34.53 9.27 -15.80
CA ALA A 15 33.32 8.73 -15.21
C ALA A 15 32.45 9.93 -14.82
N ALA A 16 31.36 10.16 -15.54
CA ALA A 16 30.34 11.09 -15.11
C ALA A 16 29.86 10.61 -13.75
N ALA A 17 30.15 11.37 -12.70
CA ALA A 17 29.59 11.12 -11.38
C ALA A 17 28.06 11.08 -11.55
N GLN A 18 27.45 9.93 -11.28
CA GLN A 18 26.00 9.84 -11.18
C GLN A 18 25.57 10.90 -10.14
N PRO A 19 24.67 11.83 -10.48
CA PRO A 19 24.17 12.77 -9.49
C PRO A 19 23.61 11.94 -8.33
N ALA A 20 23.96 12.30 -7.10
CA ALA A 20 23.45 11.65 -5.91
C ALA A 20 21.92 11.49 -6.05
N SER A 21 21.43 10.26 -5.84
CA SER A 21 20.02 9.90 -5.87
C SER A 21 19.27 10.71 -4.80
N SER A 22 18.83 11.91 -5.16
CA SER A 22 17.94 12.72 -4.35
C SER A 22 16.51 12.38 -4.71
N ALA A 23 15.69 12.25 -3.68
CA ALA A 23 14.28 11.99 -3.87
C ALA A 23 13.59 13.21 -4.49
N PRO A 24 12.64 13.04 -5.44
CA PRO A 24 11.82 14.14 -5.90
C PRO A 24 11.17 14.86 -4.72
N ALA A 25 11.38 16.18 -4.65
CA ALA A 25 10.92 17.05 -3.58
C ALA A 25 10.05 18.18 -4.12
N LEU A 26 9.21 18.78 -3.28
CA LEU A 26 8.41 19.95 -3.67
C LEU A 26 9.32 21.11 -4.09
N ALA A 27 9.04 21.68 -5.25
CA ALA A 27 9.73 22.85 -5.78
C ALA A 27 8.82 24.10 -5.66
N PRO A 28 9.36 25.28 -5.34
CA PRO A 28 8.56 26.47 -5.08
C PRO A 28 8.03 27.15 -6.34
N ALA A 29 8.58 26.83 -7.52
CA ALA A 29 8.27 27.51 -8.77
C ALA A 29 8.33 26.56 -9.97
N TYR A 30 7.58 26.92 -11.01
CA TYR A 30 7.61 26.23 -12.30
C TYR A 30 8.91 26.52 -13.06
N GLY A 31 9.38 25.55 -13.84
CA GLY A 31 10.56 25.68 -14.67
C GLY A 31 10.87 24.38 -15.44
N PRO A 32 11.88 24.41 -16.33
CA PRO A 32 12.21 23.26 -17.18
C PRO A 32 12.78 22.06 -16.41
N ALA A 33 13.27 22.28 -15.18
CA ALA A 33 13.88 21.25 -14.34
C ALA A 33 12.89 20.51 -13.42
N VAL A 34 11.62 20.92 -13.39
CA VAL A 34 10.60 20.36 -12.49
C VAL A 34 9.50 19.63 -13.27
N PHE A 35 8.84 18.69 -12.61
CA PHE A 35 7.62 18.05 -13.09
C PHE A 35 6.39 18.83 -12.59
N PRO A 36 5.52 19.32 -13.47
CA PRO A 36 4.29 20.03 -13.09
C PRO A 36 3.17 19.04 -12.76
N LEU A 37 3.06 18.64 -11.49
CA LEU A 37 1.97 17.77 -11.03
C LEU A 37 0.62 18.51 -11.10
N VAL A 38 0.59 19.77 -10.66
CA VAL A 38 -0.52 20.69 -10.89
C VAL A 38 0.05 22.05 -11.29
N HIS A 39 -0.40 22.59 -12.42
CA HIS A 39 0.02 23.90 -12.92
C HIS A 39 -1.17 24.62 -13.56
N GLN A 40 -1.46 25.85 -13.12
CA GLN A 40 -2.50 26.72 -13.70
C GLN A 40 -3.86 26.00 -13.84
N ARG A 41 -4.35 25.37 -12.77
CA ARG A 41 -5.60 24.59 -12.72
C ARG A 41 -5.65 23.34 -13.61
N ALA A 42 -4.52 22.91 -14.16
CA ALA A 42 -4.41 21.64 -14.86
C ALA A 42 -3.58 20.65 -14.03
N ALA A 43 -4.11 19.45 -13.80
CA ALA A 43 -3.41 18.37 -13.10
C ALA A 43 -2.89 17.32 -14.09
N ALA A 44 -1.70 16.79 -13.82
CA ALA A 44 -1.12 15.68 -14.54
C ALA A 44 -2.02 14.43 -14.41
N PRO A 45 -2.41 13.77 -15.53
CA PRO A 45 -3.25 12.57 -15.46
C PRO A 45 -2.50 11.38 -14.86
N LEU A 46 -3.23 10.58 -14.08
CA LEU A 46 -2.73 9.35 -13.46
C LEU A 46 -2.98 8.16 -14.39
N TYR A 47 -1.93 7.42 -14.73
CA TYR A 47 -1.98 6.19 -15.51
C TYR A 47 -1.75 5.00 -14.59
N VAL A 48 -2.70 4.08 -14.61
CA VAL A 48 -2.63 2.82 -13.88
C VAL A 48 -3.03 1.69 -14.82
N ASP A 49 -2.33 0.56 -14.75
CA ASP A 49 -2.70 -0.61 -15.53
C ASP A 49 -3.89 -1.33 -14.87
N GLY A 50 -4.91 -1.67 -15.67
CA GLY A 50 -6.08 -2.40 -15.18
C GLY A 50 -5.77 -3.85 -14.80
N GLN A 51 -4.63 -4.38 -15.25
CA GLN A 51 -4.14 -5.72 -14.89
C GLN A 51 -3.27 -5.75 -13.63
N ASP A 52 -2.99 -4.58 -13.02
CA ASP A 52 -2.27 -4.52 -11.76
C ASP A 52 -3.17 -4.95 -10.58
N ALA A 53 -2.58 -5.13 -9.40
CA ALA A 53 -3.34 -5.49 -8.21
C ALA A 53 -4.32 -4.38 -7.80
N GLU A 54 -5.49 -4.77 -7.26
CA GLU A 54 -6.56 -3.82 -6.93
C GLU A 54 -6.12 -2.71 -5.96
N VAL A 55 -5.24 -3.03 -5.00
CA VAL A 55 -4.66 -2.03 -4.07
C VAL A 55 -3.93 -0.88 -4.78
N VAL A 56 -3.40 -1.11 -5.99
CA VAL A 56 -2.76 -0.06 -6.80
C VAL A 56 -3.80 0.93 -7.32
N GLN A 57 -4.97 0.43 -7.74
CA GLN A 57 -6.10 1.28 -8.12
C GLN A 57 -6.63 2.06 -6.91
N VAL A 58 -6.77 1.40 -5.76
CA VAL A 58 -7.16 2.04 -4.49
C VAL A 58 -6.20 3.17 -4.12
N ALA A 59 -4.89 2.92 -4.20
CA ALA A 59 -3.87 3.93 -3.89
C ALA A 59 -3.89 5.10 -4.88
N ALA A 60 -4.04 4.82 -6.19
CA ALA A 60 -4.14 5.88 -7.21
C ALA A 60 -5.40 6.74 -7.04
N GLU A 61 -6.53 6.13 -6.65
CA GLU A 61 -7.75 6.86 -6.29
C GLU A 61 -7.54 7.74 -5.06
N ALA A 62 -6.85 7.23 -4.04
CA ALA A 62 -6.49 8.01 -2.86
C ALA A 62 -5.58 9.19 -3.23
N LEU A 63 -4.57 8.99 -4.08
CA LEU A 63 -3.71 10.08 -4.57
C LEU A 63 -4.51 11.13 -5.35
N ALA A 64 -5.47 10.73 -6.18
CA ALA A 64 -6.32 11.68 -6.90
C ALA A 64 -7.16 12.55 -5.93
N ARG A 65 -7.71 11.93 -4.87
CA ARG A 65 -8.40 12.64 -3.79
C ARG A 65 -7.45 13.57 -3.03
N ASP A 66 -6.25 13.11 -2.70
CA ASP A 66 -5.24 13.88 -1.99
C ASP A 66 -4.81 15.12 -2.80
N ILE A 67 -4.58 14.99 -4.12
CA ILE A 67 -4.27 16.11 -5.02
C ILE A 67 -5.46 17.08 -5.10
N THR A 68 -6.69 16.56 -5.13
CA THR A 68 -7.90 17.40 -5.13
C THR A 68 -8.03 18.18 -3.82
N ALA A 69 -7.80 17.53 -2.67
CA ALA A 69 -7.85 18.18 -1.36
C ALA A 69 -6.77 19.26 -1.20
N LEU A 70 -5.60 19.06 -1.80
CA LEU A 70 -4.51 20.04 -1.78
C LEU A 70 -4.74 21.22 -2.72
N THR A 71 -5.38 21.02 -3.88
CA THR A 71 -5.32 22.01 -4.98
C THR A 71 -6.67 22.46 -5.52
N GLY A 72 -7.75 21.76 -5.17
CA GLY A 72 -9.07 21.92 -5.78
C GLY A 72 -9.17 21.38 -7.21
N VAL A 73 -8.12 20.73 -7.74
CA VAL A 73 -8.09 20.19 -9.12
C VAL A 73 -8.03 18.66 -9.06
N THR A 74 -8.96 17.99 -9.76
CA THR A 74 -8.98 16.53 -9.84
C THR A 74 -8.19 16.03 -11.05
N PRO A 75 -7.11 15.24 -10.86
CA PRO A 75 -6.41 14.64 -11.98
C PRO A 75 -7.28 13.58 -12.67
N ALA A 76 -7.27 13.58 -14.01
CA ALA A 76 -7.94 12.53 -14.76
C ALA A 76 -7.21 11.19 -14.57
N ARG A 77 -7.97 10.10 -14.44
CA ARG A 77 -7.44 8.73 -14.50
C ARG A 77 -7.52 8.20 -15.92
N ARG A 78 -6.46 7.53 -16.36
CA ARG A 78 -6.34 6.95 -17.69
C ARG A 78 -5.82 5.54 -17.62
N ALA A 79 -6.27 4.70 -18.55
CA ALA A 79 -5.76 3.35 -18.69
C ALA A 79 -4.35 3.36 -19.31
N ALA A 80 -3.54 2.36 -18.97
CA ALA A 80 -2.19 2.18 -19.51
C ALA A 80 -2.12 2.00 -21.05
N GLY A 81 -3.25 1.84 -21.74
CA GLY A 81 -3.33 1.75 -23.21
C GLY A 81 -3.65 3.05 -23.93
N GLU A 82 -3.99 4.10 -23.21
CA GLU A 82 -4.21 5.42 -23.80
C GLU A 82 -2.89 6.10 -24.15
N ALA A 83 -2.93 7.07 -25.08
CA ALA A 83 -1.78 7.87 -25.43
C ALA A 83 -1.28 8.66 -24.21
N LEU A 84 0.02 8.53 -23.90
CA LEU A 84 0.63 9.25 -22.78
C LEU A 84 0.54 10.77 -23.00
N ALA A 85 0.14 11.46 -21.93
CA ALA A 85 0.19 12.91 -21.89
C ALA A 85 1.65 13.38 -21.83
N ARG A 86 1.88 14.67 -22.10
CA ARG A 86 3.21 15.29 -21.98
C ARG A 86 3.81 15.21 -20.56
N TYR A 87 2.94 15.21 -19.55
CA TYR A 87 3.31 15.10 -18.13
C TYR A 87 2.45 14.05 -17.44
N PRO A 88 2.69 12.74 -17.64
CA PRO A 88 1.91 11.70 -17.01
C PRO A 88 2.46 11.38 -15.61
N VAL A 89 1.57 11.00 -14.69
CA VAL A 89 1.94 10.25 -13.49
C VAL A 89 1.71 8.77 -13.78
N ILE A 90 2.73 7.93 -13.76
CA ILE A 90 2.65 6.50 -14.07
C ILE A 90 2.82 5.73 -12.78
N ILE A 91 1.83 4.92 -12.43
CA ILE A 91 1.79 4.14 -11.19
C ILE A 91 1.67 2.67 -11.55
N GLY A 92 2.49 1.80 -10.94
CA GLY A 92 2.31 0.37 -11.10
C GLY A 92 3.39 -0.49 -10.48
N THR A 93 3.17 -1.80 -10.55
CA THR A 93 4.05 -2.83 -10.01
C THR A 93 4.91 -3.43 -11.12
N VAL A 94 6.20 -3.62 -10.84
CA VAL A 94 7.13 -4.31 -11.75
C VAL A 94 6.62 -5.72 -12.04
N GLY A 95 6.58 -6.11 -13.32
CA GLY A 95 6.08 -7.40 -13.80
C GLY A 95 4.55 -7.51 -13.89
N ARG A 96 3.81 -6.42 -13.63
CA ARG A 96 2.34 -6.38 -13.80
C ARG A 96 1.88 -5.20 -14.64
N SER A 97 2.47 -4.02 -14.45
CA SER A 97 2.12 -2.82 -15.19
C SER A 97 2.95 -2.71 -16.48
N ARG A 98 2.29 -2.73 -17.63
CA ARG A 98 2.97 -2.67 -18.93
C ARG A 98 3.82 -1.41 -19.10
N LEU A 99 3.33 -0.26 -18.61
CA LEU A 99 4.09 1.00 -18.69
C LEU A 99 5.35 0.96 -17.82
N ILE A 100 5.24 0.40 -16.61
CA ILE A 100 6.39 0.24 -15.71
C ILE A 100 7.42 -0.71 -16.32
N ASP A 101 6.99 -1.82 -16.92
CA ASP A 101 7.88 -2.79 -17.55
C ASP A 101 8.60 -2.22 -18.78
N GLN A 102 7.91 -1.42 -19.60
CA GLN A 102 8.53 -0.70 -20.73
C GLN A 102 9.58 0.32 -20.26
N LEU A 103 9.30 1.06 -19.18
CA LEU A 103 10.26 2.00 -18.59
C LEU A 103 11.47 1.28 -18.00
N ALA A 104 11.24 0.14 -17.32
CA ALA A 104 12.30 -0.68 -16.74
C ALA A 104 13.21 -1.28 -17.82
N ALA A 105 12.65 -1.74 -18.95
CA ALA A 105 13.42 -2.23 -20.09
C ALA A 105 14.29 -1.14 -20.73
N GLY A 106 13.84 0.12 -20.69
CA GLY A 106 14.62 1.29 -21.10
C GLY A 106 15.68 1.75 -20.11
N GLY A 107 15.81 1.11 -18.94
CA GLY A 107 16.78 1.46 -17.89
C GLY A 107 16.44 2.74 -17.11
N ALA A 108 15.22 3.27 -17.24
CA ALA A 108 14.83 4.52 -16.60
C ALA A 108 14.45 4.31 -15.12
N GLY A 109 14.66 5.34 -14.28
CA GLY A 109 14.15 5.39 -12.90
C GLY A 109 14.71 4.35 -11.91
N ASN A 110 15.84 3.70 -12.25
CA ASN A 110 16.47 2.63 -11.45
C ASN A 110 15.51 1.48 -11.06
N LEU A 111 14.50 1.23 -11.89
CA LEU A 111 13.43 0.26 -11.58
C LEU A 111 13.93 -1.18 -11.43
N ALA A 112 15.09 -1.50 -12.03
CA ALA A 112 15.75 -2.80 -11.86
C ALA A 112 16.06 -3.13 -10.39
N GLN A 113 16.26 -2.12 -9.53
CA GLN A 113 16.53 -2.32 -8.10
C GLN A 113 15.34 -2.88 -7.32
N LEU A 114 14.12 -2.76 -7.86
CA LEU A 114 12.91 -3.27 -7.22
C LEU A 114 12.74 -4.78 -7.36
N LYS A 115 13.38 -5.40 -8.36
CA LYS A 115 13.14 -6.80 -8.70
C LYS A 115 13.53 -7.72 -7.55
N GLY A 116 12.58 -8.55 -7.11
CA GLY A 116 12.77 -9.53 -6.04
C GLY A 116 12.84 -8.93 -4.62
N GLN A 117 12.64 -7.62 -4.47
CA GLN A 117 12.59 -6.98 -3.15
C GLN A 117 11.20 -7.12 -2.52
N TRP A 118 11.17 -7.11 -1.19
CA TRP A 118 9.93 -7.12 -0.41
C TRP A 118 9.49 -5.68 -0.13
N GLU A 119 8.25 -5.35 -0.52
CA GLU A 119 7.55 -4.10 -0.18
C GLU A 119 8.35 -2.82 -0.40
N THR A 120 9.12 -2.80 -1.48
CA THR A 120 10.01 -1.71 -1.84
C THR A 120 9.41 -0.89 -2.98
N PHE A 121 9.71 0.40 -3.04
CA PHE A 121 9.20 1.27 -4.10
C PHE A 121 10.24 2.25 -4.61
N SER A 122 9.98 2.79 -5.81
CA SER A 122 10.72 3.89 -6.42
C SER A 122 9.77 5.06 -6.70
N ILE A 123 10.24 6.27 -6.46
CA ILE A 123 9.61 7.52 -6.93
C ILE A 123 10.66 8.26 -7.75
N SER A 124 10.36 8.51 -9.03
CA SER A 124 11.30 9.12 -9.95
C SER A 124 10.63 10.11 -10.90
N VAL A 125 11.36 11.15 -11.28
CA VAL A 125 10.97 12.03 -12.39
C VAL A 125 11.88 11.70 -13.57
N ILE A 126 11.30 11.19 -14.66
CA ILE A 126 12.00 10.70 -15.84
C ILE A 126 11.79 11.68 -16.99
N ASP A 127 12.89 12.13 -17.58
CA ASP A 127 12.88 12.90 -18.82
C ASP A 127 12.59 12.00 -20.03
N ARG A 128 11.78 12.53 -20.95
CA ARG A 128 11.41 11.88 -22.20
C ARG A 128 10.96 10.42 -22.05
N PRO A 129 9.92 10.15 -21.22
CA PRO A 129 9.47 8.78 -20.94
C PRO A 129 9.11 8.06 -22.25
N LEU A 130 9.65 6.85 -22.44
CA LEU A 130 9.44 6.04 -23.65
C LEU A 130 9.78 6.79 -24.96
N GLY A 131 10.75 7.71 -24.92
CA GLY A 131 11.19 8.52 -26.06
C GLY A 131 10.30 9.73 -26.38
N GLN A 132 9.14 9.86 -25.73
CA GLN A 132 8.17 10.93 -25.96
C GLN A 132 8.64 12.27 -25.36
N PRO A 133 8.29 13.43 -25.94
CA PRO A 133 8.65 14.72 -25.36
C PRO A 133 7.93 14.97 -24.03
N GLY A 134 8.63 15.56 -23.05
CA GLY A 134 8.07 15.88 -21.73
C GLY A 134 8.78 15.15 -20.60
N LYS A 135 8.09 14.97 -19.47
CA LYS A 135 8.59 14.30 -18.25
C LYS A 135 7.51 13.43 -17.66
N ALA A 136 7.84 12.30 -17.06
CA ALA A 136 6.90 11.50 -16.25
C ALA A 136 7.29 11.51 -14.78
N LEU A 137 6.30 11.59 -13.89
CA LEU A 137 6.46 11.17 -12.51
C LEU A 137 6.10 9.68 -12.44
N VAL A 138 7.02 8.84 -11.99
CA VAL A 138 6.84 7.40 -11.95
C VAL A 138 6.93 6.91 -10.52
N VAL A 139 5.87 6.22 -10.09
CA VAL A 139 5.78 5.54 -8.80
C VAL A 139 5.67 4.05 -9.07
N ALA A 140 6.73 3.30 -8.73
CA ALA A 140 6.83 1.88 -9.05
C ALA A 140 7.08 1.04 -7.79
N GLY A 141 6.41 -0.10 -7.64
CA GLY A 141 6.66 -1.04 -6.55
C GLY A 141 7.31 -2.35 -6.99
N SER A 142 8.02 -2.99 -6.07
CA SER A 142 8.50 -4.37 -6.21
C SER A 142 7.35 -5.39 -6.15
N ASP A 143 6.30 -5.05 -5.41
CA ASP A 143 5.06 -5.82 -5.27
C ASP A 143 3.86 -4.88 -5.04
N ARG A 144 2.66 -5.45 -4.88
CA ARG A 144 1.41 -4.69 -4.74
C ARG A 144 1.40 -3.71 -3.56
N ARG A 145 2.02 -4.08 -2.44
CA ARG A 145 2.11 -3.22 -1.25
C ARG A 145 3.20 -2.17 -1.41
N GLY A 146 4.34 -2.53 -1.99
CA GLY A 146 5.39 -1.58 -2.37
C GLY A 146 4.83 -0.43 -3.22
N THR A 147 4.06 -0.75 -4.27
CA THR A 147 3.44 0.27 -5.14
C THR A 147 2.53 1.20 -4.33
N ALA A 148 1.65 0.65 -3.48
CA ALA A 148 0.77 1.45 -2.62
C ALA A 148 1.57 2.35 -1.65
N TYR A 149 2.64 1.84 -1.04
CA TYR A 149 3.50 2.62 -0.15
C TYR A 149 4.21 3.76 -0.87
N GLY A 150 4.64 3.57 -2.11
CA GLY A 150 5.22 4.63 -2.94
C GLY A 150 4.21 5.74 -3.22
N VAL A 151 2.96 5.37 -3.52
CA VAL A 151 1.88 6.33 -3.74
C VAL A 151 1.57 7.13 -2.46
N PHE A 152 1.43 6.45 -1.32
CA PHE A 152 1.17 7.16 -0.06
C PHE A 152 2.37 7.95 0.46
N GLU A 153 3.60 7.55 0.13
CA GLU A 153 4.79 8.38 0.39
C GLU A 153 4.79 9.65 -0.46
N LEU A 154 4.35 9.57 -1.72
CA LEU A 154 4.13 10.76 -2.55
C LEU A 154 3.07 11.67 -1.92
N SER A 155 1.89 11.15 -1.55
CA SER A 155 0.85 11.93 -0.86
C SER A 155 1.39 12.64 0.40
N ARG A 156 2.15 11.92 1.23
CA ARG A 156 2.78 12.46 2.44
C ARG A 156 3.70 13.63 2.14
N ARG A 157 4.49 13.55 1.06
CA ARG A 157 5.40 14.62 0.63
C ARG A 157 4.70 15.83 0.06
N LEU A 158 3.56 15.63 -0.60
CA LEU A 158 2.72 16.72 -1.08
C LEU A 158 2.04 17.47 0.07
N GLY A 159 2.01 16.89 1.28
CA GLY A 159 1.52 17.54 2.50
C GLY A 159 0.27 16.88 3.11
N VAL A 160 -0.12 15.69 2.65
CA VAL A 160 -1.28 14.96 3.21
C VAL A 160 -0.82 14.04 4.34
N SER A 161 -1.26 14.32 5.56
CA SER A 161 -0.98 13.46 6.71
C SER A 161 -1.68 12.10 6.59
N PRO A 162 -1.06 10.98 7.01
CA PRO A 162 -1.76 9.72 7.22
C PRO A 162 -3.05 9.86 8.06
N TRP A 163 -3.04 10.83 8.97
CA TRP A 163 -4.12 11.11 9.92
C TRP A 163 -5.15 12.14 9.42
N HIS A 164 -5.12 12.52 8.14
CA HIS A 164 -6.03 13.55 7.59
C HIS A 164 -7.52 13.24 7.83
N TRP A 165 -7.90 11.96 7.84
CA TRP A 165 -9.27 11.52 8.09
C TRP A 165 -9.49 11.05 9.53
N TRP A 166 -8.56 10.28 10.09
CA TRP A 166 -8.70 9.71 11.43
C TRP A 166 -8.49 10.71 12.58
N ALA A 167 -7.89 11.87 12.30
CA ALA A 167 -7.67 12.94 13.28
C ALA A 167 -7.80 14.35 12.66
N ASP A 168 -8.60 14.49 11.60
CA ASP A 168 -8.97 15.76 10.97
C ASP A 168 -7.79 16.69 10.58
N VAL A 169 -6.62 16.11 10.28
CA VAL A 169 -5.42 16.87 9.88
C VAL A 169 -5.60 17.39 8.46
N THR A 170 -6.23 18.56 8.35
CA THR A 170 -6.57 19.19 7.07
C THR A 170 -5.32 19.57 6.27
N PRO A 171 -5.15 19.08 5.02
CA PRO A 171 -4.03 19.46 4.17
C PRO A 171 -4.02 20.97 3.85
N ARG A 172 -2.83 21.58 3.79
CA ARG A 172 -2.69 22.99 3.41
C ARG A 172 -2.89 23.16 1.90
N HIS A 173 -3.80 24.05 1.52
CA HIS A 173 -4.07 24.38 0.12
C HIS A 173 -2.83 24.92 -0.61
N GLN A 174 -2.65 24.48 -1.86
CA GLN A 174 -1.60 24.88 -2.80
C GLN A 174 -2.18 24.96 -4.22
N ASP A 175 -2.12 26.12 -4.86
CA ASP A 175 -2.66 26.28 -6.23
C ASP A 175 -1.88 25.49 -7.29
N ASN A 176 -0.60 25.22 -7.02
CA ASN A 176 0.30 24.51 -7.92
C ASN A 176 1.20 23.56 -7.13
N LEU A 177 1.55 22.43 -7.76
CA LEU A 177 2.43 21.41 -7.21
C LEU A 177 3.51 21.08 -8.24
N TYR A 178 4.77 21.27 -7.86
CA TYR A 178 5.93 20.97 -8.70
C TYR A 178 6.88 20.03 -7.97
N LEU A 179 7.47 19.08 -8.69
CA LEU A 179 8.46 18.16 -8.13
C LEU A 179 9.80 18.33 -8.83
N THR A 180 10.89 18.40 -8.06
CA THR A 180 12.25 18.41 -8.62
C THR A 180 12.54 17.11 -9.37
N ALA A 181 13.47 17.17 -10.31
CA ALA A 181 14.09 15.95 -10.85
C ALA A 181 14.72 15.12 -9.72
N GLY A 182 14.81 13.81 -9.93
CA GLY A 182 15.38 12.90 -8.95
C GLY A 182 14.86 11.48 -9.08
N THR A 183 15.48 10.58 -8.33
CA THR A 183 15.04 9.19 -8.17
C THR A 183 15.34 8.79 -6.75
N GLN A 184 14.36 8.22 -6.10
CA GLN A 184 14.52 7.52 -4.83
C GLN A 184 14.05 6.10 -5.00
N VAL A 185 14.83 5.16 -4.47
CA VAL A 185 14.39 3.80 -4.20
C VAL A 185 14.37 3.64 -2.68
N SER A 186 13.26 3.15 -2.12
CA SER A 186 13.19 2.86 -0.69
C SER A 186 14.07 1.65 -0.36
N ALA A 187 14.52 1.54 0.89
CA ALA A 187 14.99 0.24 1.37
C ALA A 187 13.79 -0.68 1.62
N PRO A 188 13.97 -2.01 1.58
CA PRO A 188 12.99 -2.94 2.13
C PRO A 188 12.70 -2.63 3.62
N PRO A 189 11.48 -2.87 4.11
CA PRO A 189 11.19 -2.69 5.53
C PRO A 189 12.00 -3.69 6.37
N THR A 190 12.57 -3.22 7.48
CA THR A 190 13.40 -4.04 8.37
C THR A 190 12.58 -5.10 9.12
N VAL A 191 11.30 -4.84 9.34
CA VAL A 191 10.33 -5.79 9.92
C VAL A 191 9.33 -6.19 8.84
N LYS A 192 9.22 -7.50 8.57
CA LYS A 192 8.43 -8.03 7.45
C LYS A 192 6.92 -7.85 7.63
N TYR A 193 6.41 -8.05 8.85
CA TYR A 193 4.98 -7.93 9.19
C TYR A 193 4.80 -6.86 10.27
N ARG A 194 3.99 -5.84 9.98
CA ARG A 194 3.85 -4.63 10.79
C ARG A 194 2.38 -4.28 10.82
N GLY A 195 1.82 -4.14 12.02
CA GLY A 195 0.38 -4.04 12.15
C GLY A 195 -0.08 -3.56 13.50
N ILE A 196 -1.39 -3.63 13.68
CA ILE A 196 -2.07 -3.33 14.93
C ILE A 196 -3.03 -4.47 15.27
N PHE A 197 -3.46 -4.50 16.51
CA PHE A 197 -4.55 -5.32 17.00
C PHE A 197 -5.66 -4.41 17.50
N LEU A 198 -6.88 -4.57 16.98
CA LEU A 198 -8.07 -3.94 17.54
C LEU A 198 -8.54 -4.78 18.73
N ASN A 199 -8.39 -4.24 19.93
CA ASN A 199 -8.75 -4.90 21.18
C ASN A 199 -9.43 -3.89 22.10
N ASP A 200 -10.29 -4.37 23.01
CA ASP A 200 -11.10 -3.56 23.93
C ASP A 200 -11.95 -2.52 23.17
N GLU A 201 -12.51 -2.92 22.03
CA GLU A 201 -13.24 -2.06 21.11
C GLU A 201 -14.63 -1.63 21.61
N ASP A 202 -15.11 -2.24 22.70
CA ASP A 202 -16.51 -2.21 23.15
C ASP A 202 -17.07 -0.80 23.40
N TRP A 203 -16.23 0.11 23.89
CA TRP A 203 -16.64 1.44 24.36
C TRP A 203 -16.26 2.56 23.39
N GLY A 204 -15.38 2.27 22.43
CA GLY A 204 -14.83 3.25 21.50
C GLY A 204 -15.18 2.94 20.05
N LEU A 205 -14.38 2.07 19.44
CA LEU A 205 -14.44 1.84 18.00
C LEU A 205 -15.75 1.16 17.57
N GLN A 206 -16.25 0.17 18.31
CA GLN A 206 -17.48 -0.55 17.98
C GLN A 206 -18.69 0.39 17.91
N PRO A 207 -19.04 1.17 18.97
CA PRO A 207 -20.20 2.04 18.92
C PRO A 207 -20.03 3.18 17.92
N TRP A 208 -18.82 3.70 17.72
CA TRP A 208 -18.56 4.71 16.70
C TRP A 208 -18.78 4.14 15.28
N ALA A 209 -18.31 2.93 14.99
CA ALA A 209 -18.47 2.29 13.68
C ALA A 209 -19.96 2.06 13.37
N ALA A 210 -20.70 1.51 14.34
CA ALA A 210 -22.13 1.25 14.25
C ALA A 210 -22.95 2.54 13.98
N GLN A 211 -22.51 3.68 14.51
CA GLN A 211 -23.23 4.95 14.36
C GLN A 211 -22.80 5.76 13.14
N ASN A 212 -21.56 5.60 12.65
CA ASN A 212 -20.95 6.54 11.69
C ASN A 212 -20.48 5.92 10.38
N GLN A 213 -20.18 4.62 10.33
CA GLN A 213 -19.62 3.98 9.13
C GLN A 213 -20.45 2.80 8.64
N ASP A 214 -20.68 1.80 9.48
CA ASP A 214 -21.34 0.54 9.14
C ASP A 214 -22.74 0.50 9.78
N GLN A 215 -23.54 1.54 9.51
CA GLN A 215 -24.86 1.76 10.12
C GLN A 215 -25.90 0.68 9.77
N ASP A 216 -25.74 -0.01 8.65
CA ASP A 216 -26.64 -1.08 8.22
C ASP A 216 -26.49 -2.35 9.05
N ILE A 217 -25.27 -2.65 9.52
CA ILE A 217 -24.98 -3.83 10.35
C ILE A 217 -24.88 -3.52 11.84
N GLN A 218 -24.75 -2.25 12.22
CA GLN A 218 -24.62 -1.78 13.61
C GLN A 218 -23.43 -2.44 14.34
N ASP A 219 -22.30 -2.61 13.65
CA ASP A 219 -21.08 -3.27 14.15
C ASP A 219 -19.83 -2.74 13.40
N ILE A 220 -18.64 -3.33 13.64
CA ILE A 220 -17.41 -3.04 12.89
C ILE A 220 -17.40 -3.82 11.56
N GLY A 221 -17.67 -3.11 10.46
CA GLY A 221 -17.87 -3.71 9.15
C GLY A 221 -16.85 -3.31 8.07
N PRO A 222 -17.16 -3.66 6.81
CA PRO A 222 -16.26 -3.45 5.69
C PRO A 222 -15.91 -1.98 5.46
N HIS A 223 -16.82 -1.03 5.77
CA HIS A 223 -16.54 0.39 5.59
C HIS A 223 -15.53 0.90 6.61
N THR A 224 -15.68 0.50 7.88
CA THR A 224 -14.69 0.80 8.93
C THR A 224 -13.34 0.16 8.62
N TYR A 225 -13.32 -1.11 8.22
CA TYR A 225 -12.06 -1.78 7.86
C TYR A 225 -11.40 -1.16 6.63
N ALA A 226 -12.14 -0.71 5.62
CA ALA A 226 -11.56 0.02 4.49
C ALA A 226 -10.86 1.32 4.91
N ARG A 227 -11.44 2.08 5.85
CA ARG A 227 -10.81 3.28 6.43
C ARG A 227 -9.55 2.94 7.22
N LEU A 228 -9.58 1.85 7.97
CA LEU A 228 -8.44 1.40 8.76
C LEU A 228 -7.31 0.90 7.84
N PHE A 229 -7.62 0.14 6.81
CA PHE A 229 -6.64 -0.40 5.87
C PHE A 229 -5.98 0.70 5.06
N GLU A 230 -6.70 1.75 4.66
CA GLU A 230 -6.06 2.93 4.06
C GLU A 230 -5.05 3.57 5.03
N LEU A 231 -5.41 3.72 6.32
CA LEU A 231 -4.49 4.24 7.34
C LEU A 231 -3.24 3.37 7.48
N LEU A 232 -3.41 2.05 7.58
CA LEU A 232 -2.30 1.11 7.66
C LEU A 232 -1.37 1.25 6.45
N LEU A 233 -1.90 1.34 5.23
CA LEU A 233 -1.08 1.55 4.04
C LEU A 233 -0.36 2.90 4.06
N ARG A 234 -1.03 3.99 4.50
CA ARG A 234 -0.40 5.31 4.67
C ARG A 234 0.73 5.30 5.70
N LEU A 235 0.61 4.46 6.73
CA LEU A 235 1.64 4.21 7.75
C LEU A 235 2.65 3.13 7.35
N LYS A 236 2.54 2.56 6.14
CA LYS A 236 3.39 1.47 5.60
C LYS A 236 3.32 0.18 6.43
N ALA A 237 2.18 -0.08 7.06
CA ALA A 237 1.82 -1.33 7.73
C ALA A 237 1.12 -2.31 6.75
N ASN A 238 1.10 -3.59 7.10
CA ASN A 238 0.56 -4.67 6.27
C ASN A 238 -0.19 -5.76 7.03
N LEU A 239 -0.37 -5.67 8.35
CA LEU A 239 -1.01 -6.70 9.16
C LEU A 239 -2.12 -6.10 10.03
N ILE A 240 -3.24 -6.83 10.14
CA ILE A 240 -4.31 -6.54 11.09
C ILE A 240 -4.63 -7.79 11.92
N TRP A 241 -4.78 -7.62 13.22
CA TRP A 241 -5.59 -8.51 14.05
C TRP A 241 -6.94 -7.83 14.28
N PRO A 242 -8.04 -8.37 13.73
CA PRO A 242 -9.37 -7.77 13.84
C PRO A 242 -9.89 -7.67 15.28
N ALA A 243 -10.93 -6.85 15.44
CA ALA A 243 -11.76 -6.82 16.64
C ALA A 243 -12.37 -8.20 16.92
N MET A 244 -12.48 -8.56 18.20
CA MET A 244 -12.80 -9.92 18.61
C MET A 244 -13.56 -10.08 19.93
N HIS A 245 -13.80 -9.00 20.67
CA HIS A 245 -14.50 -9.04 21.94
C HIS A 245 -15.99 -9.40 21.78
N PRO A 246 -16.70 -9.81 22.86
CA PRO A 246 -18.11 -10.20 22.78
C PRO A 246 -19.07 -9.13 22.22
N SER A 247 -18.67 -7.86 22.17
CA SER A 247 -19.48 -6.77 21.58
C SER A 247 -19.47 -6.76 20.05
N THR A 248 -18.56 -7.48 19.40
CA THR A 248 -18.45 -7.55 17.94
C THR A 248 -18.70 -8.96 17.43
N ARG A 249 -19.16 -9.06 16.17
CA ARG A 249 -19.11 -10.32 15.44
C ARG A 249 -17.70 -10.59 14.94
N ALA A 250 -17.37 -11.88 14.80
CA ALA A 250 -16.09 -12.31 14.24
C ALA A 250 -15.85 -11.67 12.87
N PHE A 251 -14.59 -11.34 12.56
CA PHE A 251 -14.22 -10.70 11.30
C PHE A 251 -14.80 -11.39 10.05
N PHE A 252 -14.79 -12.72 10.02
CA PHE A 252 -15.30 -13.53 8.91
C PHE A 252 -16.82 -13.68 8.89
N HIS A 253 -17.54 -13.29 9.94
CA HIS A 253 -19.00 -13.26 9.96
C HIS A 253 -19.55 -12.36 8.84
N TYR A 254 -18.87 -11.24 8.58
CA TYR A 254 -19.19 -10.33 7.48
C TYR A 254 -18.28 -10.65 6.28
N PRO A 255 -18.79 -11.24 5.19
CA PRO A 255 -17.94 -11.62 4.05
C PRO A 255 -17.24 -10.44 3.36
N GLY A 256 -17.73 -9.20 3.58
CA GLY A 256 -17.11 -7.99 3.07
C GLY A 256 -15.77 -7.66 3.73
N ASN A 257 -15.56 -8.07 4.99
CA ASN A 257 -14.35 -7.80 5.75
C ASN A 257 -13.09 -8.44 5.13
N PRO A 258 -13.03 -9.78 4.90
CA PRO A 258 -11.88 -10.39 4.25
C PRO A 258 -11.70 -9.92 2.80
N ARG A 259 -12.79 -9.57 2.09
CA ARG A 259 -12.69 -8.94 0.76
C ARG A 259 -12.00 -7.59 0.83
N MET A 260 -12.29 -6.76 1.83
CA MET A 260 -11.59 -5.49 2.02
C MET A 260 -10.12 -5.70 2.36
N ALA A 261 -9.78 -6.73 3.16
CA ALA A 261 -8.39 -7.03 3.48
C ALA A 261 -7.57 -7.36 2.22
N ASP A 262 -8.08 -8.23 1.33
CA ASP A 262 -7.38 -8.53 0.08
C ASP A 262 -7.34 -7.33 -0.89
N ARG A 263 -8.46 -6.60 -1.01
CA ARG A 263 -8.55 -5.37 -1.83
C ARG A 263 -7.49 -4.33 -1.46
N TYR A 264 -7.21 -4.18 -0.16
CA TYR A 264 -6.18 -3.29 0.36
C TYR A 264 -4.82 -3.98 0.58
N ALA A 265 -4.70 -5.25 0.20
CA ALA A 265 -3.51 -6.08 0.40
C ALA A 265 -3.00 -6.13 1.86
N ILE A 266 -3.91 -6.12 2.84
CA ILE A 266 -3.60 -6.25 4.26
C ILE A 266 -3.71 -7.73 4.66
N LEU A 267 -2.67 -8.24 5.32
CA LEU A 267 -2.67 -9.58 5.88
C LEU A 267 -3.57 -9.63 7.10
N VAL A 268 -4.38 -10.69 7.19
CA VAL A 268 -5.24 -10.94 8.36
C VAL A 268 -4.55 -11.96 9.27
N GLY A 269 -4.34 -11.59 10.53
CA GLY A 269 -4.01 -12.53 11.59
C GLY A 269 -5.07 -12.54 12.68
N THR A 270 -4.79 -13.24 13.76
CA THR A 270 -5.64 -13.30 14.96
C THR A 270 -4.77 -13.26 16.20
N SER A 271 -5.37 -12.94 17.36
CA SER A 271 -4.62 -12.95 18.62
C SER A 271 -4.13 -14.36 18.97
N HIS A 272 -3.30 -14.45 20.00
CA HIS A 272 -2.62 -15.68 20.42
C HIS A 272 -3.57 -16.78 20.92
N ALA A 273 -4.80 -16.45 21.32
CA ALA A 273 -5.81 -17.41 21.78
C ALA A 273 -6.84 -17.81 20.70
N GLU A 274 -6.59 -17.39 19.45
CA GLU A 274 -7.50 -17.50 18.32
C GLU A 274 -6.86 -18.28 17.16
N PRO A 275 -6.52 -19.56 17.37
CA PRO A 275 -5.80 -20.34 16.36
C PRO A 275 -6.58 -20.47 15.06
N MET A 276 -5.84 -20.55 13.96
CA MET A 276 -6.39 -20.83 12.62
C MET A 276 -7.41 -19.80 12.13
N LEU A 277 -7.18 -18.51 12.45
CA LEU A 277 -8.03 -17.38 12.09
C LEU A 277 -9.45 -17.44 12.67
N ARG A 278 -9.61 -18.07 13.84
CA ARG A 278 -10.90 -18.25 14.51
C ARG A 278 -11.04 -17.31 15.70
N ASN A 279 -12.07 -16.47 15.67
CA ASN A 279 -12.51 -15.78 16.86
C ASN A 279 -13.38 -16.74 17.69
N ASN A 280 -12.77 -17.39 18.68
CA ASN A 280 -13.46 -18.38 19.49
C ASN A 280 -14.53 -17.78 20.42
N VAL A 281 -14.49 -16.47 20.67
CA VAL A 281 -15.47 -15.79 21.53
C VAL A 281 -16.84 -15.75 20.86
N ASP A 282 -16.90 -15.39 19.58
CA ASP A 282 -18.15 -15.36 18.81
C ASP A 282 -18.44 -16.70 18.10
N GLU A 283 -17.41 -17.41 17.62
CA GLU A 283 -17.61 -18.55 16.70
C GLU A 283 -17.70 -19.92 17.40
N TRP A 284 -17.11 -20.10 18.58
CA TRP A 284 -17.15 -21.40 19.28
C TRP A 284 -18.42 -21.54 20.11
N GLN A 285 -19.28 -22.49 19.73
CA GLN A 285 -20.54 -22.76 20.42
C GLN A 285 -20.44 -24.03 21.28
N GLU A 286 -20.08 -23.89 22.55
CA GLU A 286 -19.86 -25.02 23.46
C GLU A 286 -21.09 -25.92 23.61
N LYS A 287 -22.30 -25.35 23.61
CA LYS A 287 -23.56 -26.12 23.73
C LYS A 287 -23.76 -27.13 22.60
N THR A 288 -23.25 -26.85 21.40
CA THR A 288 -23.45 -27.70 20.22
C THR A 288 -22.20 -28.47 19.83
N ARG A 289 -21.02 -27.94 20.14
CA ARG A 289 -19.73 -28.53 19.77
C ARG A 289 -19.05 -29.26 20.91
N GLY A 290 -19.52 -29.11 22.15
CA GLY A 290 -18.83 -29.59 23.35
C GLY A 290 -17.71 -28.63 23.80
N PRO A 291 -16.94 -29.02 24.83
CA PRO A 291 -15.89 -28.18 25.40
C PRO A 291 -14.82 -27.85 24.36
N PHE A 292 -14.25 -26.65 24.42
CA PHE A 292 -13.10 -26.27 23.60
C PHE A 292 -11.82 -26.90 24.17
N ASP A 293 -11.69 -28.22 24.01
CA ASP A 293 -10.65 -29.06 24.60
C ASP A 293 -10.11 -30.03 23.55
N TYR A 294 -8.82 -29.96 23.24
CA TYR A 294 -8.23 -30.81 22.21
C TYR A 294 -7.95 -32.25 22.68
N PHE A 295 -7.83 -32.49 23.99
CA PHE A 295 -7.64 -33.84 24.55
C PHE A 295 -8.95 -34.63 24.51
N HIS A 296 -10.04 -34.02 24.96
CA HIS A 296 -11.33 -34.72 25.11
C HIS A 296 -12.30 -34.48 23.94
N ASN A 297 -12.08 -33.45 23.11
CA ASN A 297 -12.98 -33.07 22.02
C ASN A 297 -12.25 -32.76 20.70
N LYS A 298 -11.16 -33.51 20.44
CA LYS A 298 -10.27 -33.33 19.28
C LYS A 298 -10.98 -33.17 17.94
N ALA A 299 -11.97 -34.01 17.66
CA ALA A 299 -12.63 -34.04 16.35
C ALA A 299 -13.40 -32.75 16.06
N ALA A 300 -14.14 -32.22 17.04
CA ALA A 300 -14.89 -30.98 16.90
C ALA A 300 -13.94 -29.78 16.74
N VAL A 301 -12.88 -29.70 17.56
CA VAL A 301 -11.90 -28.61 17.47
C VAL A 301 -11.15 -28.65 16.13
N TYR A 302 -10.69 -29.82 15.69
CA TYR A 302 -9.97 -29.96 14.43
C TYR A 302 -10.83 -29.58 13.22
N SER A 303 -12.06 -30.10 13.12
CA SER A 303 -12.98 -29.78 12.01
C SER A 303 -13.35 -28.29 11.99
N TYR A 304 -13.51 -27.67 13.15
CA TYR A 304 -13.72 -26.24 13.28
C TYR A 304 -12.54 -25.43 12.74
N TRP A 305 -11.30 -25.77 13.09
CA TRP A 305 -10.12 -25.11 12.52
C TRP A 305 -9.99 -25.35 11.01
N GLU A 306 -10.14 -26.60 10.58
CA GLU A 306 -10.04 -26.98 9.18
C GLU A 306 -11.04 -26.22 8.30
N GLN A 307 -12.28 -26.04 8.77
CA GLN A 307 -13.30 -25.30 8.05
C GLN A 307 -12.86 -23.85 7.74
N ARG A 308 -12.27 -23.13 8.71
CA ARG A 308 -11.81 -21.75 8.48
C ARG A 308 -10.58 -21.69 7.59
N VAL A 309 -9.64 -22.64 7.73
CA VAL A 309 -8.48 -22.71 6.82
C VAL A 309 -8.94 -22.91 5.36
N ARG A 310 -9.97 -23.73 5.14
CA ARG A 310 -10.58 -23.89 3.81
C ARG A 310 -11.31 -22.63 3.35
N GLU A 311 -12.08 -21.98 4.24
CA GLU A 311 -12.81 -20.74 3.95
C GLU A 311 -11.87 -19.57 3.59
N ALA A 312 -10.73 -19.45 4.29
CA ALA A 312 -9.74 -18.40 4.09
C ALA A 312 -8.73 -18.71 2.97
N ALA A 313 -8.94 -19.78 2.19
CA ALA A 313 -8.06 -20.13 1.09
C ALA A 313 -7.95 -18.98 0.07
N GLY A 314 -6.70 -18.58 -0.24
CA GLY A 314 -6.42 -17.47 -1.15
C GLY A 314 -6.32 -16.10 -0.48
N LEU A 315 -6.71 -15.96 0.79
CA LEU A 315 -6.45 -14.75 1.57
C LEU A 315 -4.98 -14.76 2.04
N GLU A 316 -4.29 -13.62 1.93
CA GLU A 316 -3.00 -13.47 2.62
C GLU A 316 -3.26 -13.37 4.13
N ALA A 317 -2.80 -14.39 4.87
CA ALA A 317 -3.08 -14.48 6.29
C ALA A 317 -1.90 -15.01 7.11
N MET A 318 -1.91 -14.67 8.40
CA MET A 318 -0.99 -15.18 9.42
C MET A 318 -1.77 -16.11 10.35
N TYR A 319 -1.53 -17.41 10.25
CA TYR A 319 -2.24 -18.41 11.05
C TYR A 319 -1.60 -18.54 12.43
N SER A 320 -2.31 -18.12 13.47
CA SER A 320 -1.96 -18.41 14.86
C SER A 320 -2.02 -19.92 15.11
N LEU A 321 -0.95 -20.45 15.69
CA LEU A 321 -0.81 -21.86 16.08
C LEU A 321 -0.77 -21.99 17.59
N GLY A 322 -0.95 -23.22 18.09
CA GLY A 322 -1.13 -23.49 19.51
C GLY A 322 -2.59 -23.37 19.93
N MET A 323 -2.84 -23.48 21.23
CA MET A 323 -4.19 -23.39 21.80
C MET A 323 -4.09 -22.78 23.19
N ARG A 324 -5.09 -21.96 23.54
CA ARG A 324 -5.44 -21.53 24.90
C ARG A 324 -6.96 -21.65 25.04
N GLY A 325 -7.47 -21.54 26.26
CA GLY A 325 -8.91 -21.47 26.48
C GLY A 325 -9.53 -20.24 25.80
N VAL A 326 -10.85 -20.28 25.61
CA VAL A 326 -11.61 -19.18 24.98
C VAL A 326 -11.45 -17.89 25.81
N HIS A 327 -11.29 -16.75 25.15
CA HIS A 327 -11.16 -15.42 25.79
C HIS A 327 -9.97 -15.31 26.77
N ASP A 328 -8.79 -15.72 26.31
CA ASP A 328 -7.53 -15.69 27.09
C ASP A 328 -7.53 -16.56 28.37
N SER A 329 -8.46 -17.49 28.49
CA SER A 329 -8.50 -18.39 29.67
C SER A 329 -7.41 -19.48 29.62
N GLY A 330 -7.20 -20.13 30.76
CA GLY A 330 -6.34 -21.31 30.85
C GLY A 330 -6.88 -22.46 29.98
N MET A 331 -5.98 -23.32 29.51
CA MET A 331 -6.32 -24.54 28.78
C MET A 331 -6.83 -25.63 29.73
#